data_AF-A0A7X9CXR4-F1
#
_entry.id   AF-A0A7X9CXR4-F1
#
_cell.length_a   1.000
_cell.length_b   1.000
_cell.length_c   1.000
_cell.angle_alpha   90.00
_cell.angle_beta   90.00
_cell.angle_gamma   90.00
#
_symmetry.space_group_name_H-M   'P 1'
#
loop_
_entity.id
_entity.type
_entity.pdbx_description
1 polymer ?
#
loop_
_entity_poly.entity_id
_entity_poly.type
_entity_poly.pdbx_seq_one_letter_code
_entity_poly.pdbx_strand_id
1 'polypeptide(L)' 'GFRLINNCGIAAGQSVMHAHFHLIGGRSLGTKIL' A
#
# COMPACT_ATOMS: atom_id res chain seq x y z
N GLY A 1 -0.68 -3.58 15.06
CA GLY A 1 -1.54 -3.05 13.98
C GLY A 1 -0.86 -3.23 12.64
N PHE A 2 -1.62 -3.18 11.55
CA PHE A 2 -1.11 -3.29 10.18
C PHE A 2 -1.84 -2.30 9.26
N ARG A 3 -1.32 -2.08 8.05
CA ARG A 3 -1.96 -1.30 6.98
C ARG A 3 -2.03 -2.14 5.71
N LEU A 4 -3.18 -2.09 5.03
CA LEU A 4 -3.35 -2.61 3.67
C LEU A 4 -3.31 -1.43 2.69
N ILE A 5 -2.54 -1.57 1.62
CA ILE A 5 -2.46 -0.58 0.53
C ILE A 5 -2.70 -1.30 -0.80
N ASN A 6 -3.58 -0.75 -1.63
CA ASN A 6 -3.73 -1.12 -3.03
C ASN A 6 -3.34 0.08 -3.90
N ASN A 7 -2.51 -0.16 -4.90
CA ASN A 7 -2.19 0.83 -5.92
C ASN A 7 -3.04 0.55 -7.16
N CYS A 8 -3.63 1.61 -7.73
CA CYS A 8 -4.46 1.53 -8.93
C CYS A 8 -4.00 2.56 -9.96
N GLY A 9 -3.51 2.08 -11.11
CA GLY A 9 -3.04 2.90 -12.22
C GLY A 9 -1.64 3.51 -12.03
N ILE A 10 -1.20 4.21 -13.07
CA ILE A 10 0.17 4.74 -13.17
C ILE A 10 0.48 5.81 -12.13
N ALA A 11 -0.49 6.66 -11.80
CA ALA A 11 -0.32 7.72 -10.81
C ALA A 11 -0.11 7.18 -9.39
N ALA A 12 -0.60 5.97 -9.10
CA ALA A 12 -0.36 5.27 -7.83
C ALA A 12 0.91 4.39 -7.88
N GLY A 13 1.66 4.40 -8.99
CA GLY A 13 2.85 3.56 -9.16
C GLY A 13 2.55 2.06 -9.29
N GLN A 14 1.37 1.67 -9.79
CA GLN A 14 1.06 0.25 -10.01
C GLN A 14 1.95 -0.33 -11.12
N SER A 15 2.75 -1.35 -10.79
CA SER A 15 3.63 -2.05 -11.75
C SER A 15 3.06 -3.37 -12.26
N VAL A 16 2.25 -4.07 -11.45
CA VAL A 16 1.59 -5.33 -11.82
C VAL A 16 0.10 -5.09 -12.01
N MET A 17 -0.39 -5.31 -13.23
CA MET A 17 -1.78 -5.07 -13.64
C MET A 17 -2.74 -6.21 -13.26
N HIS A 18 -2.61 -6.69 -12.02
CA HIS A 18 -3.54 -7.58 -11.35
C HIS A 18 -3.82 -6.98 -9.97
N ALA A 19 -5.08 -6.95 -9.53
CA ALA A 19 -5.43 -6.42 -8.21
C ALA A 19 -4.66 -7.20 -7.12
N HIS A 20 -3.92 -6.47 -6.29
CA HIS A 20 -3.18 -7.03 -5.15
C HIS A 20 -3.11 -6.01 -4.02
N PHE A 21 -2.86 -6.48 -2.81
CA PHE A 21 -2.71 -5.65 -1.62
C PHE A 21 -1.32 -5.84 -1.03
N HIS A 22 -0.69 -4.75 -0.62
CA HIS A 22 0.49 -4.76 0.24
C HIS A 22 0.03 -4.78 1.69
N LEU A 23 0.41 -5.82 2.43
CA LEU A 23 0.26 -5.89 3.89
C LEU A 23 1.56 -5.43 4.55
N ILE A 24 1.50 -4.32 5.29
CA ILE A 24 2.67 -3.73 5.94
C ILE A 24 2.42 -3.66 7.44
N GLY A 25 3.38 -4.15 8.23
CA GLY A 25 3.32 -4.20 9.68
C GLY A 25 4.69 -4.45 10.30
N GLY A 26 4.71 -4.84 11.58
CA GLY A 26 5.95 -5.17 12.31
C GLY A 26 6.64 -3.98 13.00
N ARG A 27 6.09 -2.76 12.88
CA ARG A 27 6.53 -1.55 13.60
C ARG A 27 5.42 -0.51 13.69
N SER A 28 5.63 0.55 14.48
CA SER A 28 4.74 1.71 14.48
C SER A 28 4.86 2.46 13.14
N LEU A 29 3.74 2.64 12.43
CA LEU A 29 3.72 3.26 11.10
C LEU A 29 3.32 4.74 11.13
N GLY A 30 2.81 5.26 12.25
CA GLY A 30 2.24 6.61 12.34
C GLY A 30 0.97 6.81 11.50
N THR A 31 0.38 8.01 11.59
CA THR A 31 -0.87 8.36 10.89
C THR A 31 -0.65 9.03 9.53
N LYS A 32 0.51 9.65 9.29
CA LYS A 32 0.83 10.26 7.99
C LYS A 32 0.96 9.18 6.91
N ILE A 33 0.29 9.36 5.78
CA ILE A 33 0.26 8.39 4.67
C ILE A 33 1.03 8.91 3.44
N LEU A 34 0.97 10.23 3.18
CA LEU A 34 1.71 10.97 2.17
C LEU A 34 2.03 12.36 2.76
#